data_AF-A0A2G1WBL9-F1
#
_entry.id   AF-A0A2G1WBL9-F1
#
_cell.length_a   1.000
_cell.length_b   1.000
_cell.length_c   1.000
_cell.angle_alpha   90.00
_cell.angle_beta   90.00
_cell.angle_gamma   90.00
#
_symmetry.space_group_name_H-M   'P 1'
#
loop_
_entity.id
_entity.type
_entity.pdbx_description
1 polymer ?
#
loop_
_entity_poly.entity_id
_entity_poly.type
_entity_poly.pdbx_seq_one_letter_code
_entity_poly.pdbx_strand_id
1 'polypeptide(L)'
;MISPANMDLTQVTPFFADSDISHSLPLMNVTRMTDLAPQYQVVSEDSSIPMIVIVGVVLALTAIAGGVTWYYRTREPEVPTSDALTMDLCRAHGLSIYHRGLIDRLATAAELPHTAEMFLSPSHFDAAVAKAKQSVRLRRHHHGWLGEIRRMLFDA
;
A
#
# COMPACT_ATOMS: atom_id res chain seq x y z
N MET A 1 49.11 -23.33 60.81
CA MET A 1 47.71 -23.07 61.22
C MET A 1 46.87 -24.18 60.61
N ILE A 2 46.86 -25.37 61.24
CA ILE A 2 45.81 -25.90 62.15
C ILE A 2 44.54 -26.37 61.39
N SER A 3 44.49 -27.68 61.17
CA SER A 3 43.29 -28.54 61.28
C SER A 3 43.26 -29.04 62.75
N PRO A 4 42.12 -29.34 63.44
CA PRO A 4 41.21 -30.44 63.09
C PRO A 4 39.72 -30.25 63.50
N ALA A 5 38.96 -31.33 63.33
CA ALA A 5 37.52 -31.58 63.50
C ALA A 5 36.88 -31.27 64.88
N ASN A 6 35.56 -31.05 64.87
CA ASN A 6 34.59 -31.19 65.98
C ASN A 6 33.34 -31.91 65.41
N MET A 7 32.94 -33.10 65.90
CA MET A 7 32.01 -33.37 67.03
C MET A 7 30.59 -32.79 66.79
N ASP A 8 29.46 -33.46 67.02
CA ASP A 8 29.14 -34.57 67.91
C ASP A 8 27.78 -35.21 67.57
N LEU A 9 27.62 -36.41 68.10
CA LEU A 9 26.47 -37.32 68.15
C LEU A 9 25.32 -36.72 69.00
N THR A 10 24.05 -36.95 68.66
CA THR A 10 23.06 -37.62 69.56
C THR A 10 21.62 -37.60 69.04
N GLN A 11 21.04 -38.77 69.18
CA GLN A 11 19.66 -39.20 68.93
C GLN A 11 18.76 -38.77 70.11
N VAL A 12 17.43 -38.88 69.93
CA VAL A 12 16.36 -39.22 70.93
C VAL A 12 15.11 -38.30 70.86
N THR A 13 14.15 -38.71 70.01
CA THR A 13 12.69 -38.96 70.23
C THR A 13 11.76 -37.90 70.92
N PRO A 14 10.44 -38.16 71.08
CA PRO A 14 9.37 -37.85 70.13
C PRO A 14 8.34 -36.87 70.75
N PHE A 15 7.60 -36.13 69.91
CA PHE A 15 6.48 -35.30 70.40
C PHE A 15 5.16 -35.73 69.77
N PHE A 16 4.17 -35.85 70.65
CA PHE A 16 2.80 -36.29 70.44
C PHE A 16 2.00 -35.45 69.43
N ALA A 17 0.96 -36.09 68.89
CA ALA A 17 -0.43 -35.60 68.77
C ALA A 17 -1.02 -35.67 67.35
N ASP A 18 -1.79 -36.73 67.13
CA ASP A 18 -3.16 -36.74 66.61
C ASP A 18 -3.66 -35.49 65.86
N SER A 19 -4.02 -35.64 64.58
CA SER A 19 -5.20 -35.01 63.97
C SER A 19 -5.37 -35.45 62.51
N ASP A 20 -6.50 -36.10 62.26
CA ASP A 20 -7.07 -36.41 60.95
C ASP A 20 -7.06 -35.21 59.98
N ILE A 21 -6.46 -35.37 58.81
CA ILE A 21 -6.89 -34.67 57.59
C ILE A 21 -6.93 -35.66 56.44
N SER A 22 -8.15 -35.98 56.03
CA SER A 22 -8.50 -36.67 54.80
C SER A 22 -7.92 -35.93 53.59
N HIS A 23 -6.74 -36.34 53.11
CA HIS A 23 -6.24 -35.93 51.81
C HIS A 23 -6.62 -36.99 50.78
N SER A 24 -7.74 -36.73 50.10
CA SER A 24 -8.06 -37.35 48.82
C SER A 24 -6.91 -37.12 47.85
N LEU A 25 -6.06 -38.14 47.68
CA LEU A 25 -5.03 -38.15 46.65
C LEU A 25 -5.72 -37.96 45.29
N PRO A 26 -5.32 -36.98 44.46
CA PRO A 26 -5.72 -36.99 43.08
C PRO A 26 -5.10 -38.23 42.45
N LEU A 27 -5.94 -39.20 42.06
CA LEU A 27 -5.58 -40.33 41.19
C LEU A 27 -5.20 -39.77 39.81
N MET A 28 -4.03 -39.15 39.73
CA MET A 28 -3.42 -38.73 38.50
C MET A 28 -2.81 -39.99 37.87
N ASN A 29 -3.45 -40.50 36.82
CA ASN A 29 -2.89 -41.55 36.00
C ASN A 29 -1.58 -41.01 35.38
N VAL A 30 -0.44 -41.44 35.93
CA VAL A 30 0.88 -41.15 35.37
C VAL A 30 1.06 -42.07 34.15
N THR A 31 0.51 -41.65 33.00
CA THR A 31 0.78 -42.30 31.73
C THR A 31 2.25 -42.06 31.38
N ARG A 32 3.09 -43.07 31.56
CA ARG A 32 4.46 -43.04 31.05
C ARG A 32 4.39 -43.06 29.52
N MET A 33 5.32 -42.38 28.84
CA MET A 33 5.32 -42.32 27.36
C MET A 33 5.37 -43.69 26.67
N THR A 34 5.71 -44.76 27.40
CA THR A 34 5.70 -46.15 26.94
C THR A 34 4.34 -46.85 27.03
N ASP A 35 3.32 -46.23 27.62
CA ASP A 35 2.00 -46.84 27.89
C ASP A 35 0.94 -46.46 26.85
N LEU A 36 1.34 -45.76 25.76
CA LEU A 36 0.47 -45.59 24.61
C LEU A 36 0.46 -46.90 23.81
N ALA A 37 -0.72 -47.50 23.67
CA ALA A 37 -0.91 -48.61 22.77
C ALA A 37 -0.48 -48.21 21.34
N PRO A 38 0.11 -49.12 20.53
CA PRO A 38 0.74 -48.78 19.24
C PRO A 38 -0.14 -47.96 18.29
N GLN A 39 -1.46 -48.12 18.39
CA GLN A 39 -2.46 -47.38 17.62
C GLN A 39 -2.61 -45.89 17.98
N TYR A 40 -2.05 -45.44 19.11
CA TYR A 40 -2.04 -44.03 19.54
C TYR A 40 -0.65 -43.39 19.44
N GLN A 41 0.35 -44.17 19.02
CA GLN A 41 1.63 -43.60 18.66
C GLN A 41 1.40 -42.80 17.37
N VAL A 42 1.46 -41.47 17.48
CA VAL A 42 1.39 -40.59 16.31
C VAL A 42 2.60 -40.93 15.44
N VAL A 43 2.37 -41.78 14.44
CA VAL A 43 3.30 -41.93 13.34
C VAL A 43 3.30 -40.56 12.69
N SER A 44 4.37 -39.80 12.88
CA SER A 44 4.64 -38.61 12.08
C SER A 44 4.95 -39.09 10.66
N GLU A 45 3.89 -39.48 9.94
CA GLU A 45 3.93 -39.85 8.54
C GLU A 45 4.42 -38.64 7.74
N ASP A 46 5.55 -38.86 7.10
CA ASP A 46 6.08 -38.25 5.89
C ASP A 46 5.60 -36.85 5.48
N SER A 47 6.58 -35.94 5.47
CA SER A 47 6.93 -35.07 4.33
C SER A 47 5.78 -34.67 3.40
N SER A 48 4.76 -34.03 3.95
CA SER A 48 3.75 -33.29 3.20
C SER A 48 3.79 -31.85 3.68
N ILE A 49 3.75 -30.90 2.74
CA ILE A 49 3.70 -29.48 3.08
C ILE A 49 2.53 -29.31 4.04
N PRO A 50 2.76 -28.88 5.29
CA PRO A 50 1.71 -28.88 6.28
C PRO A 50 0.59 -27.96 5.78
N MET A 51 -0.65 -28.43 5.82
CA MET A 51 -1.82 -27.70 5.32
C MET A 51 -1.89 -26.25 5.84
N ILE A 52 -1.34 -26.00 7.03
CA ILE A 52 -1.20 -24.67 7.64
C ILE A 52 -0.39 -23.71 6.75
N VAL A 53 0.66 -24.18 6.08
CA VAL A 53 1.46 -23.38 5.13
C VAL A 53 0.64 -23.04 3.90
N ILE A 54 -0.11 -24.01 3.35
CA ILE A 54 -0.97 -23.77 2.19
C ILE A 54 -2.04 -22.73 2.51
N VAL A 55 -2.72 -22.88 3.64
CA VAL A 55 -3.71 -21.91 4.13
C VAL A 55 -3.07 -20.55 4.35
N GLY A 56 -1.88 -20.49 4.95
CA GLY A 56 -1.15 -19.24 5.16
C GLY A 56 -0.80 -18.51 3.87
N VAL A 57 -0.36 -19.24 2.83
CA VAL A 57 -0.04 -18.66 1.52
C VAL A 57 -1.30 -18.12 0.85
N VAL A 58 -2.40 -18.87 0.86
CA VAL A 58 -3.67 -18.42 0.27
C VAL A 58 -4.17 -17.15 0.96
N LEU A 59 -4.11 -17.12 2.29
CA LEU A 59 -4.55 -15.96 3.08
C LEU A 59 -3.67 -14.73 2.81
N ALA A 60 -2.35 -14.91 2.71
CA ALA A 60 -1.43 -13.85 2.33
C ALA A 60 -1.71 -13.30 0.92
N LEU A 61 -1.93 -14.17 -0.06
CA LEU A 61 -2.24 -13.75 -1.44
C LEU A 61 -3.56 -12.98 -1.52
N THR A 62 -4.60 -13.43 -0.80
CA THR A 62 -5.89 -12.72 -0.77
C THR A 62 -5.78 -11.36 -0.09
N ALA A 63 -5.01 -11.25 0.99
CA ALA A 63 -4.75 -9.97 1.66
C ALA A 63 -3.98 -8.98 0.77
N ILE A 64 -2.97 -9.47 0.04
CA ILE A 64 -2.21 -8.65 -0.92
C ILE A 64 -3.12 -8.21 -2.06
N ALA A 65 -3.86 -9.13 -2.68
CA ALA A 65 -4.76 -8.80 -3.78
C ALA A 65 -5.85 -7.82 -3.35
N GLY A 66 -6.45 -8.04 -2.18
CA GLY A 66 -7.44 -7.13 -1.59
C GLY A 66 -6.85 -5.76 -1.27
N GLY A 67 -5.65 -5.72 -0.66
CA GLY A 67 -4.94 -4.49 -0.34
C GLY A 67 -4.55 -3.70 -1.59
N VAL A 68 -4.05 -4.37 -2.63
CA VAL A 68 -3.73 -3.78 -3.93
C VAL A 68 -4.99 -3.23 -4.60
N THR A 69 -6.08 -3.99 -4.61
CA THR A 69 -7.35 -3.57 -5.21
C THR A 69 -7.95 -2.38 -4.46
N TRP A 70 -7.89 -2.40 -3.13
CA TRP A 70 -8.33 -1.29 -2.29
C TRP A 70 -7.46 -0.05 -2.53
N TYR A 71 -6.14 -0.22 -2.59
CA TYR A 71 -5.17 0.84 -2.87
C TYR A 71 -5.39 1.51 -4.22
N TYR A 72 -5.66 0.73 -5.28
CA TYR A 72 -5.99 1.29 -6.59
C TYR A 72 -7.36 1.95 -6.64
N ARG A 73 -8.31 1.56 -5.79
CA ARG A 73 -9.62 2.20 -5.68
C ARG A 73 -9.61 3.48 -4.85
N THR A 74 -8.75 3.58 -3.85
CA THR A 74 -8.64 4.76 -2.98
C THR A 74 -7.58 5.76 -3.42
N ARG A 75 -6.71 5.39 -4.35
CA ARG A 75 -5.95 6.38 -5.13
C ARG A 75 -6.92 7.14 -6.03
N GLU A 76 -7.15 8.41 -5.70
CA GLU A 76 -7.47 9.40 -6.73
C GLU A 76 -6.39 9.23 -7.81
N PRO A 77 -6.77 9.03 -9.08
CA PRO A 77 -5.77 8.76 -10.10
C PRO A 77 -4.81 9.95 -10.12
N GLU A 78 -3.54 9.70 -9.84
CA GLU A 78 -2.44 10.61 -10.17
C GLU A 78 -2.40 10.65 -11.69
N VAL A 79 -3.33 11.40 -12.27
CA VAL A 79 -3.41 11.52 -13.71
C VAL A 79 -2.20 12.35 -14.11
N PRO A 80 -1.38 11.92 -15.08
CA PRO A 80 -0.72 12.87 -15.96
C PRO A 80 -1.82 13.56 -16.80
N THR A 81 -2.70 14.35 -16.15
CA THR A 81 -3.96 14.83 -16.71
C THR A 81 -3.73 15.85 -17.78
N SER A 82 -2.64 16.62 -17.71
CA SER A 82 -2.46 17.77 -18.60
C SER A 82 -2.48 17.34 -20.06
N ASP A 83 -1.78 16.26 -20.42
CA ASP A 83 -1.65 15.85 -21.82
C ASP A 83 -2.87 15.08 -22.35
N ALA A 84 -3.51 14.26 -21.51
CA ALA A 84 -4.72 13.53 -21.91
C ALA A 84 -5.93 14.47 -21.98
N LEU A 85 -6.09 15.35 -21.00
CA LEU A 85 -7.20 16.31 -20.94
C LEU A 85 -7.07 17.35 -22.05
N THR A 86 -5.86 17.84 -22.33
CA THR A 86 -5.65 18.75 -23.48
C THR A 86 -5.91 18.05 -24.81
N MET A 87 -5.59 16.76 -24.93
CA MET A 87 -5.92 15.98 -26.12
C MET A 87 -7.43 15.85 -26.31
N ASP A 88 -8.17 15.54 -25.24
CA ASP A 88 -9.63 15.41 -25.30
C ASP A 88 -10.31 16.76 -25.56
N LEU A 89 -9.83 17.86 -24.95
CA LEU A 89 -10.29 19.21 -25.26
C LEU A 89 -10.02 19.60 -26.71
N CYS A 90 -8.80 19.37 -27.22
CA CYS A 90 -8.49 19.66 -28.62
C CYS A 90 -9.41 18.86 -29.56
N ARG A 91 -9.67 17.59 -29.24
CA ARG A 91 -10.57 16.74 -30.03
C ARG A 91 -12.03 17.23 -29.97
N ALA A 92 -12.51 17.64 -28.80
CA ALA A 92 -13.86 18.18 -28.62
C ALA A 92 -14.08 19.46 -29.45
N HIS A 93 -13.06 20.31 -29.57
CA HIS A 93 -13.09 21.55 -30.35
C HIS A 93 -12.65 21.39 -31.82
N GLY A 94 -12.48 20.15 -32.31
CA GLY A 94 -12.11 19.90 -33.71
C GLY A 94 -10.70 20.38 -34.10
N LEU A 95 -9.83 20.63 -33.12
CA LEU A 95 -8.47 21.11 -33.36
C LEU A 95 -7.56 19.98 -33.83
N SER A 96 -6.91 20.20 -34.98
CA SER A 96 -5.90 19.28 -35.52
C SER A 96 -4.65 19.19 -34.62
N ILE A 97 -3.88 18.11 -34.80
CA ILE A 97 -2.62 17.86 -34.08
C ILE A 97 -1.63 19.03 -34.23
N TYR A 98 -1.67 19.76 -35.36
CA TYR A 98 -0.83 20.92 -35.59
C TYR A 98 -1.18 22.12 -34.68
N HIS A 99 -2.47 22.34 -34.40
CA HIS A 99 -2.90 23.38 -33.46
C HIS A 99 -2.51 23.03 -32.02
N ARG A 100 -2.56 21.74 -31.65
CA ARG A 100 -2.13 21.27 -30.33
C ARG A 100 -0.69 21.65 -30.02
N GLY A 101 0.23 21.41 -30.96
CA GLY A 101 1.64 21.77 -30.79
C GLY A 101 1.87 23.28 -30.63
N LEU A 102 1.01 24.12 -31.21
CA LEU A 102 1.07 25.57 -31.04
C LEU A 102 0.54 25.98 -29.66
N ILE A 103 -0.60 25.43 -29.25
CA ILE A 103 -1.26 25.70 -27.96
C ILE A 103 -0.35 25.31 -26.80
N ASP A 104 0.32 24.16 -26.89
CA ASP A 104 1.22 23.68 -25.85
C ASP A 104 2.49 24.54 -25.71
N ARG A 105 3.06 24.98 -26.83
CA ARG A 105 4.15 25.96 -26.84
C ARG A 105 3.72 27.30 -26.26
N LEU A 106 2.48 27.71 -26.52
CA LEU A 106 1.94 28.95 -26.01
C LEU A 106 1.71 28.89 -24.50
N ALA A 107 1.19 27.78 -23.99
CA ALA A 107 1.04 27.54 -22.56
C ALA A 107 2.39 27.49 -21.84
N THR A 108 3.36 26.79 -22.42
CA THR A 108 4.75 26.78 -21.93
C THR A 108 5.35 28.18 -21.91
N ALA A 109 5.19 28.95 -22.99
CA ALA A 109 5.70 30.31 -23.11
C ALA A 109 5.01 31.32 -22.19
N ALA A 110 3.76 31.04 -21.79
CA ALA A 110 3.01 31.79 -20.81
C ALA A 110 3.24 31.29 -19.37
N GLU A 111 4.06 30.26 -19.17
CA GLU A 111 4.32 29.63 -17.86
C GLU A 111 3.03 29.22 -17.15
N LEU A 112 2.05 28.73 -17.91
CA LEU A 112 0.80 28.25 -17.32
C LEU A 112 1.05 26.90 -16.63
N PRO A 113 0.46 26.66 -15.45
CA PRO A 113 0.60 25.38 -14.78
C PRO A 113 -0.01 24.27 -15.64
N HIS A 114 -1.17 24.52 -16.27
CA HIS A 114 -1.87 23.57 -17.14
C HIS A 114 -2.36 24.26 -18.42
N THR A 115 -2.11 23.66 -19.58
CA THR A 115 -2.56 24.16 -20.89
C THR A 115 -4.09 24.27 -21.00
N ALA A 116 -4.83 23.48 -20.21
CA ALA A 116 -6.28 23.54 -20.12
C ALA A 116 -6.82 24.88 -19.58
N GLU A 117 -6.04 25.64 -18.81
CA GLU A 117 -6.48 26.95 -18.29
C GLU A 117 -6.80 27.95 -19.40
N MET A 118 -6.14 27.82 -20.56
CA MET A 118 -6.43 28.67 -21.72
C MET A 118 -7.80 28.39 -22.34
N PHE A 119 -8.42 27.24 -22.06
CA PHE A 119 -9.72 26.85 -22.59
C PHE A 119 -10.89 27.32 -21.70
N LEU A 120 -10.61 27.81 -20.48
CA LEU A 120 -11.64 28.21 -19.52
C LEU A 120 -12.41 29.46 -19.96
N SER A 121 -11.74 30.41 -20.61
CA SER A 121 -12.39 31.60 -21.13
C SER A 121 -11.57 32.27 -22.26
N PRO A 122 -12.23 33.09 -23.09
CA PRO A 122 -11.53 33.89 -24.11
C PRO A 122 -10.49 34.85 -23.51
N SER A 123 -10.75 35.38 -22.31
CA SER A 123 -9.82 36.31 -21.63
C SER A 123 -8.56 35.59 -21.14
N HIS A 124 -8.68 34.35 -20.65
CA HIS A 124 -7.54 33.52 -20.28
C HIS A 124 -6.68 33.17 -21.50
N PHE A 125 -7.31 32.83 -22.62
CA PHE A 125 -6.61 32.58 -23.88
C PHE A 125 -5.83 33.82 -24.35
N ASP A 126 -6.47 34.99 -24.36
CA ASP A 126 -5.84 36.24 -24.79
C ASP A 126 -4.68 36.66 -23.88
N ALA A 127 -4.85 36.49 -22.57
CA ALA A 127 -3.79 36.78 -21.60
C ALA A 127 -2.58 35.86 -21.81
N ALA A 128 -2.81 34.57 -22.05
CA ALA A 128 -1.75 33.61 -22.36
C ALA A 128 -1.04 33.96 -23.67
N VAL A 129 -1.77 34.33 -24.72
CA VAL A 129 -1.19 34.79 -26.00
C VAL A 129 -0.38 36.07 -25.81
N ALA A 130 -0.88 37.03 -25.02
CA ALA A 130 -0.18 38.28 -24.74
C ALA A 130 1.13 38.04 -23.97
N LYS A 131 1.12 37.14 -22.96
CA LYS A 131 2.31 36.75 -22.20
C LYS A 131 3.30 35.98 -23.09
N ALA A 132 2.83 35.03 -23.89
CA ALA A 132 3.66 34.27 -24.82
C ALA A 132 4.29 35.14 -25.92
N LYS A 133 3.66 36.25 -26.32
CA LYS A 133 4.26 37.22 -27.26
C LYS A 133 5.50 37.92 -26.70
N GLN A 134 5.62 38.02 -25.37
CA GLN A 134 6.77 38.64 -24.71
C GLN A 134 7.97 37.70 -24.68
N SER A 135 7.72 36.39 -24.53
CA SER A 135 8.76 35.35 -24.45
C SER A 135 9.10 34.73 -25.81
N VAL A 136 8.16 34.66 -26.74
CA VAL A 136 8.32 34.01 -28.05
C VAL A 136 8.00 34.99 -29.19
N ARG A 137 8.95 35.13 -30.11
CA ARG A 137 8.75 35.89 -31.36
C ARG A 137 7.85 35.11 -32.32
N LEU A 138 6.54 35.27 -32.16
CA LEU A 138 5.53 34.69 -33.05
C LEU A 138 5.68 35.27 -34.47
N ARG A 139 5.80 34.39 -35.47
CA ARG A 139 5.78 34.78 -36.90
C ARG A 139 4.38 35.24 -37.31
N ARG A 140 4.28 36.15 -38.28
CA ARG A 140 2.99 36.69 -38.79
C ARG A 140 1.97 35.61 -39.16
N HIS A 141 2.41 34.48 -39.72
CA HIS A 141 1.52 33.35 -40.05
C HIS A 141 0.84 32.74 -38.82
N HIS A 142 1.46 32.76 -37.65
CA HIS A 142 0.86 32.23 -36.42
C HIS A 142 -0.27 33.12 -35.88
N HIS A 143 -0.31 34.41 -36.22
CA HIS A 143 -1.41 35.28 -35.79
C HIS A 143 -2.75 34.94 -36.45
N GLY A 144 -2.73 34.54 -37.73
CA GLY A 144 -3.94 34.06 -38.41
C GLY A 144 -4.48 32.79 -37.74
N TRP A 145 -3.60 31.83 -37.46
CA TRP A 145 -3.95 30.58 -36.78
C TRP A 145 -4.45 30.78 -35.36
N LEU A 146 -3.91 31.74 -34.60
CA LEU A 146 -4.40 32.05 -33.26
C LEU A 146 -5.84 32.61 -33.28
N GLY A 147 -6.16 33.44 -34.29
CA GLY A 147 -7.53 33.93 -34.48
C GLY A 147 -8.50 32.80 -34.84
N GLU A 148 -8.05 31.85 -35.65
CA GLU A 148 -8.82 30.66 -36.02
C GLU A 148 -9.07 29.74 -34.82
N ILE A 149 -8.04 29.46 -34.03
CA ILE A 149 -8.14 28.66 -32.79
C ILE A 149 -9.10 29.31 -31.80
N ARG A 150 -9.00 30.64 -31.60
CA ARG A 150 -9.90 31.37 -30.70
C ARG A 150 -11.36 31.20 -31.12
N ARG A 151 -11.64 31.32 -32.42
CA ARG A 151 -13.00 31.13 -32.96
C ARG A 151 -13.50 29.71 -32.77
N MET A 152 -12.67 28.71 -33.05
CA MET A 152 -13.02 27.31 -32.85
C MET A 152 -13.26 26.95 -31.36
N LEU A 153 -12.56 27.60 -30.43
CA LEU A 153 -12.75 27.36 -28.99
C LEU A 153 -14.02 28.00 -28.44
N PHE A 154 -14.35 29.23 -28.86
CA PHE A 154 -15.29 30.09 -28.12
C PHE A 154 -16.46 30.65 -28.94
N ASP A 155 -16.41 30.61 -30.27
CA ASP A 155 -17.46 31.15 -31.16
C ASP A 155 -18.30 30.04 -31.84
N ALA A 156 -18.11 28.77 -31.46
CA ALA A 156 -18.88 27.62 -31.94
C ALA A 156 -20.17 27.42 -31.13
#